data_AF-A0AAU6TRK2-F1
#
_entry.id   AF-A0AAU6TRK2-F1
#
_cell.length_a   1.000
_cell.length_b   1.000
_cell.length_c   1.000
_cell.angle_alpha   90.00
_cell.angle_beta   90.00
_cell.angle_gamma   90.00
#
_symmetry.space_group_name_H-M   'P 1'
#
loop_
_entity.id
_entity.type
_entity.pdbx_description
1 polymer ?
#
loop_
_entity_poly.entity_id
_entity_poly.type
_entity_poly.pdbx_seq_one_letter_code
_entity_poly.pdbx_strand_id
1 'polypeptide(L)'
;MLRYGIRITHIFRHAFHSRPRFIISLMVAFVTFFALLPVQSALMCLILSWNAFSWVYLLFLFERIINKKVKDIRKLTKIEDESARMVMFFLLAGCCVSLLVLFFALGGHGNLTGNDKAFQYILTASTLVSSWLLLPAGFTMHYAHLYYTNPQQEKPWLLFPDRPAEPAYSDFMYFSFTIAVASQTADVEIASSPMRRAVLMQSVVSFVFNMAILGLCINISAGLF
;
A
#
# COMPACT_ATOMS: atom_id res chain seq x y z
N MET A 1 -1.93 14.35 29.62
CA MET A 1 -2.34 14.19 28.20
C MET A 1 -1.56 15.08 27.21
N LEU A 2 -1.11 16.30 27.56
CA LEU A 2 -0.39 17.20 26.65
C LEU A 2 1.01 16.72 26.17
N ARG A 3 1.76 15.94 26.97
CA ARG A 3 3.09 15.43 26.57
C ARG A 3 3.05 14.34 25.48
N TYR A 4 1.94 13.64 25.30
CA TYR A 4 1.80 12.62 24.25
C TYR A 4 1.57 13.24 22.86
N GLY A 5 0.79 14.31 22.76
CA GLY A 5 0.51 15.01 21.49
C GLY A 5 1.74 15.68 20.87
N ILE A 6 2.66 16.19 21.71
CA ILE A 6 3.91 16.82 21.25
C ILE A 6 4.89 15.77 20.69
N ARG A 7 4.91 14.56 21.28
CA ARG A 7 5.75 13.46 20.79
C ARG A 7 5.24 12.92 19.45
N ILE A 8 3.92 12.79 19.30
CA ILE A 8 3.26 12.39 18.06
C ILE A 8 3.59 13.40 16.95
N THR A 9 3.39 14.70 17.18
CA THR A 9 3.67 15.73 16.16
C THR A 9 5.15 15.80 15.74
N HIS A 10 6.09 15.60 16.67
CA HIS A 10 7.52 15.51 16.34
C HIS A 10 7.86 14.25 15.52
N ILE A 11 7.32 13.09 15.89
CA ILE A 11 7.48 11.84 15.14
C ILE A 11 6.89 11.99 13.73
N PHE A 12 5.72 12.58 13.60
CA PHE A 12 5.08 12.86 12.31
C PHE A 12 5.90 13.81 11.45
N ARG A 13 6.41 14.91 12.03
CA ARG A 13 7.22 15.90 11.30
C ARG A 13 8.55 15.33 10.81
N HIS A 14 9.22 14.53 11.65
CA HIS A 14 10.48 13.88 11.28
C HIS A 14 10.27 12.74 10.28
N ALA A 15 9.16 12.00 10.40
CA ALA A 15 8.78 10.96 9.44
C ALA A 15 8.39 11.53 8.07
N PHE A 16 7.76 12.71 8.04
CA PHE A 16 7.45 13.43 6.80
C PHE A 16 8.72 13.88 6.09
N HIS A 17 9.62 14.58 6.80
CA HIS A 17 10.79 15.22 6.18
C HIS A 17 11.78 14.24 5.54
N SER A 18 11.78 12.97 5.96
CA SER A 18 12.68 11.94 5.41
C SER A 18 12.14 11.25 4.15
N ARG A 19 10.92 11.57 3.67
CA ARG A 19 10.29 10.87 2.52
C ARG A 19 9.67 11.83 1.50
N PRO A 20 10.48 12.51 0.68
CA PRO A 20 9.98 13.50 -0.29
C PRO A 20 8.90 12.93 -1.22
N ARG A 21 8.99 11.64 -1.57
CA ARG A 21 8.04 10.97 -2.48
C ARG A 21 6.63 10.84 -1.88
N PHE A 22 6.52 10.47 -0.60
CA PHE A 22 5.23 10.40 0.08
C PHE A 22 4.61 11.80 0.23
N ILE A 23 5.45 12.81 0.55
CA ILE A 23 5.02 14.21 0.62
C ILE A 23 4.50 14.67 -0.75
N ILE A 24 5.24 14.43 -1.82
CA ILE A 24 4.84 14.81 -3.19
C ILE A 24 3.50 14.16 -3.52
N SER A 25 3.33 12.86 -3.28
CA SER A 25 2.05 12.18 -3.49
C SER A 25 0.92 12.82 -2.67
N LEU A 26 1.17 13.17 -1.40
CA LEU A 26 0.17 13.82 -0.55
C LEU A 26 -0.17 15.24 -1.06
N MET A 27 0.82 15.99 -1.51
CA MET A 27 0.62 17.31 -2.09
C MET A 27 -0.22 17.22 -3.37
N VAL A 28 0.03 16.23 -4.23
CA VAL A 28 -0.81 15.96 -5.41
C VAL A 28 -2.25 15.72 -4.96
N ALA A 29 -2.47 14.84 -3.97
CA ALA A 29 -3.80 14.56 -3.42
C ALA A 29 -4.50 15.84 -2.94
N PHE A 30 -3.78 16.66 -2.18
CA PHE A 30 -4.30 17.92 -1.63
C PHE A 30 -4.69 18.89 -2.75
N VAL A 31 -3.80 19.10 -3.72
CA VAL A 31 -4.08 19.97 -4.88
C VAL A 31 -5.28 19.46 -5.67
N THR A 32 -5.36 18.16 -5.94
CA THR A 32 -6.51 17.54 -6.61
C THR A 32 -7.81 17.77 -5.84
N PHE A 33 -7.79 17.63 -4.51
CA PHE A 33 -8.98 17.82 -3.67
C PHE A 33 -9.53 19.24 -3.75
N PHE A 34 -8.67 20.24 -3.53
CA PHE A 34 -9.09 21.65 -3.52
C PHE A 34 -9.41 22.18 -4.91
N ALA A 35 -8.76 21.69 -5.96
CA ALA A 35 -9.05 22.08 -7.33
C ALA A 35 -10.43 21.57 -7.81
N LEU A 36 -10.87 20.40 -7.32
CA LEU A 36 -12.13 19.77 -7.74
C LEU A 36 -13.32 20.13 -6.86
N LEU A 37 -13.09 20.62 -5.65
CA LEU A 37 -14.14 21.03 -4.70
C LEU A 37 -15.18 22.01 -5.27
N PRO A 38 -14.84 22.97 -6.16
CA PRO A 38 -15.84 23.88 -6.75
C PRO A 38 -16.80 23.22 -7.74
N VAL A 39 -16.42 22.05 -8.29
CA VAL A 39 -17.10 21.42 -9.43
C VAL A 39 -17.78 20.10 -9.03
N GLN A 40 -17.29 19.42 -8.00
CA GLN A 40 -17.69 18.07 -7.64
C GLN A 40 -18.10 17.96 -6.17
N SER A 41 -18.83 16.90 -5.82
CA SER A 41 -19.17 16.61 -4.42
C SER A 41 -17.93 16.30 -3.59
N ALA A 42 -17.96 16.58 -2.29
CA ALA A 42 -16.82 16.34 -1.39
C ALA A 42 -16.35 14.87 -1.39
N LEU A 43 -17.30 13.92 -1.49
CA LEU A 43 -17.01 12.49 -1.58
C LEU A 43 -16.28 12.14 -2.88
N MET A 44 -16.74 12.68 -4.02
CA MET A 44 -16.10 12.45 -5.31
C MET A 44 -14.68 13.06 -5.37
N CYS A 45 -14.51 14.26 -4.80
CA CYS A 45 -13.20 14.88 -4.65
C CYS A 45 -12.25 14.00 -3.82
N LEU A 46 -12.74 13.41 -2.73
CA LEU A 46 -11.96 12.51 -1.88
C LEU A 46 -11.49 11.27 -2.65
N ILE A 47 -12.38 10.61 -3.41
CA ILE A 47 -12.04 9.44 -4.22
C ILE A 47 -11.00 9.78 -5.30
N LEU A 48 -11.20 10.88 -6.03
CA LEU A 48 -10.27 11.31 -7.08
C LEU A 48 -8.90 11.68 -6.52
N SER A 49 -8.88 12.37 -5.38
CA SER A 49 -7.64 12.73 -4.69
C SER A 49 -6.90 11.51 -4.15
N TRP A 50 -7.64 10.52 -3.65
CA TRP A 50 -7.08 9.23 -3.23
C TRP A 50 -6.46 8.49 -4.42
N ASN A 51 -7.12 8.45 -5.58
CA ASN A 51 -6.56 7.85 -6.79
C ASN A 51 -5.29 8.56 -7.25
N ALA A 52 -5.30 9.90 -7.24
CA ALA A 52 -4.13 10.67 -7.61
C ALA A 52 -2.96 10.38 -6.67
N PHE A 53 -3.21 10.36 -5.35
CA PHE A 53 -2.24 9.96 -4.34
C PHE A 53 -1.68 8.56 -4.61
N SER A 54 -2.56 7.57 -4.75
CA SER A 54 -2.20 6.16 -4.79
C SER A 54 -1.35 5.84 -6.01
N TRP A 55 -1.75 6.32 -7.20
CA TRP A 55 -1.02 6.09 -8.44
C TRP A 55 0.34 6.80 -8.45
N VAL A 56 0.43 8.06 -8.03
CA VAL A 56 1.71 8.76 -7.95
C VAL A 56 2.65 8.07 -6.96
N TYR A 57 2.12 7.63 -5.81
CA TYR A 57 2.94 6.93 -4.83
C TYR A 57 3.40 5.55 -5.31
N LEU A 58 2.53 4.79 -6.01
CA LEU A 58 2.88 3.53 -6.65
C LEU A 58 4.02 3.69 -7.66
N LEU A 59 3.94 4.71 -8.52
CA LEU A 59 5.00 5.01 -9.50
C LEU A 59 6.35 5.20 -8.79
N PHE A 60 6.36 6.00 -7.72
CA PHE A 60 7.57 6.22 -6.93
C PHE A 60 8.10 4.96 -6.23
N LEU A 61 7.22 4.04 -5.82
CA LEU A 61 7.60 2.77 -5.22
C LEU A 61 8.18 1.82 -6.28
N PHE A 62 7.51 1.65 -7.41
CA PHE A 62 7.99 0.78 -8.48
C PHE A 62 9.31 1.29 -9.07
N GLU A 63 9.45 2.59 -9.30
CA GLU A 63 10.71 3.19 -9.71
C GLU A 63 11.84 2.87 -8.71
N ARG A 64 11.55 2.94 -7.39
CA ARG A 64 12.53 2.57 -6.35
C ARG A 64 12.90 1.09 -6.41
N ILE A 65 11.90 0.22 -6.59
CA ILE A 65 12.08 -1.24 -6.59
C ILE A 65 12.89 -1.69 -7.81
N ILE A 66 12.64 -1.09 -8.99
CA ILE A 66 13.26 -1.48 -10.25
C ILE A 66 14.66 -0.85 -10.42
N ASN A 67 14.85 0.42 -10.04
CA ASN A 67 16.05 1.17 -10.42
C ASN A 67 17.16 1.19 -9.35
N LYS A 68 16.89 0.80 -8.09
CA LYS A 68 17.89 0.87 -7.02
C LYS A 68 18.77 -0.39 -6.97
N LYS A 69 20.09 -0.18 -7.03
CA LYS A 69 21.08 -1.26 -6.86
C LYS A 69 21.12 -1.74 -5.40
N VAL A 70 21.41 -3.02 -5.24
CA VAL A 70 21.46 -3.74 -3.95
C VAL A 70 22.30 -3.03 -2.86
N LYS A 71 23.49 -2.53 -3.22
CA LYS A 71 24.40 -1.83 -2.29
C LYS A 71 23.81 -0.57 -1.66
N ASP A 72 22.83 0.06 -2.32
CA ASP A 72 22.16 1.25 -1.79
C ASP A 72 21.14 0.86 -0.71
N ILE A 73 20.52 -0.32 -0.82
CA ILE A 73 19.44 -0.77 0.07
C ILE A 73 19.93 -0.86 1.52
N ARG A 74 21.09 -1.47 1.74
CA ARG A 74 21.71 -1.63 3.07
C ARG A 74 22.11 -0.30 3.73
N LYS A 75 22.50 0.69 2.92
CA LYS A 75 22.84 2.04 3.41
C LYS A 75 21.59 2.86 3.74
N LEU A 76 20.56 2.76 2.89
CA LEU A 76 19.28 3.47 3.07
C LEU A 76 18.46 2.92 4.25
N THR A 77 18.48 1.61 4.48
CA THR A 77 17.70 0.96 5.55
C THR A 77 18.17 1.30 6.96
N LYS A 78 19.46 1.59 7.17
CA LYS A 78 20.00 2.08 8.46
C LYS A 78 19.56 3.50 8.84
N ILE A 79 19.02 4.27 7.90
CA ILE A 79 18.61 5.68 8.11
C ILE A 79 17.08 5.80 8.24
N GLU A 80 16.31 4.80 7.78
CA GLU A 80 14.84 4.86 7.65
C GLU A 80 14.05 4.25 8.85
N ASP A 81 14.58 4.30 10.09
CA ASP A 81 14.24 3.41 11.22
C ASP A 81 12.87 3.59 11.95
N GLU A 82 12.04 4.61 11.62
CA GLU A 82 10.70 4.75 12.24
C GLU A 82 9.55 5.02 11.25
N SER A 83 9.84 5.31 9.99
CA SER A 83 8.84 5.79 9.02
C SER A 83 8.11 4.67 8.25
N ALA A 84 8.66 3.46 8.19
CA ALA A 84 8.07 2.35 7.43
C ALA A 84 6.73 1.86 8.03
N ARG A 85 6.64 1.80 9.36
CA ARG A 85 5.41 1.39 10.08
C ARG A 85 4.27 2.39 9.92
N MET A 86 4.55 3.70 9.94
CA MET A 86 3.52 4.73 9.75
C MET A 86 2.99 4.74 8.31
N VAL A 87 3.86 4.65 7.31
CA VAL A 87 3.41 4.55 5.90
C VAL A 87 2.54 3.31 5.71
N MET A 88 2.98 2.17 6.22
CA MET A 88 2.22 0.94 6.19
C MET A 88 0.86 1.07 6.89
N PHE A 89 0.81 1.76 8.03
CA PHE A 89 -0.44 2.09 8.71
C PHE A 89 -1.38 2.94 7.84
N PHE A 90 -0.87 3.99 7.19
CA PHE A 90 -1.68 4.82 6.29
C PHE A 90 -2.16 4.07 5.07
N LEU A 91 -1.35 3.17 4.52
CA LEU A 91 -1.75 2.30 3.41
C LEU A 91 -2.85 1.35 3.85
N LEU A 92 -2.70 0.69 5.00
CA LEU A 92 -3.72 -0.19 5.57
C LEU A 92 -5.02 0.55 5.89
N ALA A 93 -4.92 1.76 6.46
CA ALA A 93 -6.07 2.59 6.76
C ALA A 93 -6.80 3.03 5.49
N GLY A 94 -6.09 3.50 4.47
CA GLY A 94 -6.67 3.87 3.18
C GLY A 94 -7.27 2.68 2.43
N CYS A 95 -6.68 1.51 2.59
CA CYS A 95 -7.23 0.23 2.16
C CYS A 95 -8.58 -0.07 2.85
N CYS A 96 -8.68 0.08 4.17
CA CYS A 96 -9.95 -0.06 4.90
C CYS A 96 -10.99 0.97 4.46
N VAL A 97 -10.58 2.22 4.21
CA VAL A 97 -11.47 3.26 3.67
C VAL A 97 -11.96 2.90 2.27
N SER A 98 -11.11 2.33 1.42
CA SER A 98 -11.50 1.85 0.09
C SER A 98 -12.56 0.75 0.18
N LEU A 99 -12.44 -0.16 1.15
CA LEU A 99 -13.46 -1.19 1.43
C LEU A 99 -14.79 -0.56 1.92
N LEU A 100 -14.75 0.51 2.70
CA LEU A 100 -15.97 1.21 3.11
C LEU A 100 -16.64 1.90 1.92
N VAL A 101 -15.87 2.59 1.08
CA VAL A 101 -16.38 3.20 -0.16
C VAL A 101 -17.03 2.15 -1.06
N LEU A 102 -16.47 0.93 -1.11
CA LEU A 102 -17.04 -0.19 -1.86
C LEU A 102 -18.45 -0.56 -1.37
N PHE A 103 -18.66 -0.69 -0.05
CA PHE A 103 -19.98 -0.97 0.52
C PHE A 103 -21.00 0.12 0.17
N PHE A 104 -20.58 1.39 0.19
CA PHE A 104 -21.46 2.52 -0.13
C PHE A 104 -21.77 2.63 -1.63
N ALA A 105 -20.81 2.31 -2.50
CA ALA A 105 -21.04 2.31 -3.94
C ALA A 105 -22.16 1.33 -4.31
N LEU A 106 -22.22 0.15 -3.69
CA LEU A 106 -23.23 -0.87 -3.98
C LEU A 106 -24.66 -0.48 -3.58
N GLY A 107 -24.85 0.45 -2.63
CA GLY A 107 -26.17 0.85 -2.14
C GLY A 107 -26.87 1.99 -2.91
N GLY A 108 -26.17 2.67 -3.83
CA GLY A 108 -26.61 3.97 -4.38
C GLY A 108 -27.11 4.01 -5.84
N HIS A 109 -27.13 2.88 -6.57
CA HIS A 109 -27.27 2.88 -8.04
C HIS A 109 -28.70 3.06 -8.60
N GLY A 110 -29.58 3.78 -7.89
CA GLY A 110 -30.98 3.94 -8.28
C GLY A 110 -31.25 4.83 -9.51
N ASN A 111 -30.39 5.81 -9.88
CA ASN A 111 -30.83 6.91 -10.76
C ASN A 111 -29.78 7.56 -11.71
N LEU A 112 -28.65 6.91 -12.03
CA LEU A 112 -27.60 7.55 -12.88
C LEU A 112 -27.71 7.19 -14.38
N THR A 113 -27.43 8.18 -15.24
CA THR A 113 -27.32 8.08 -16.71
C THR A 113 -26.16 7.17 -17.15
N GLY A 114 -26.26 6.54 -18.32
CA GLY A 114 -25.34 5.48 -18.76
C GLY A 114 -23.85 5.86 -18.80
N ASN A 115 -23.52 7.09 -19.22
CA ASN A 115 -22.13 7.55 -19.30
C ASN A 115 -21.52 7.85 -17.91
N ASP A 116 -22.34 8.36 -16.98
CA ASP A 116 -21.91 8.66 -15.60
C ASP A 116 -21.65 7.38 -14.81
N LYS A 117 -22.43 6.33 -15.09
CA LYS A 117 -22.23 4.98 -14.52
C LYS A 117 -20.88 4.39 -14.92
N ALA A 118 -20.52 4.45 -16.21
CA ALA A 118 -19.25 3.91 -16.69
C ALA A 118 -18.04 4.58 -16.03
N PHE A 119 -18.07 5.91 -15.89
CA PHE A 119 -17.01 6.66 -15.21
C PHE A 119 -16.85 6.25 -13.73
N GLN A 120 -17.96 6.10 -13.01
CA GLN A 120 -17.93 5.65 -11.61
C GLN A 120 -17.40 4.22 -11.46
N TYR A 121 -17.73 3.31 -12.38
CA TYR A 121 -17.17 1.96 -12.37
C TYR A 121 -15.66 1.96 -12.60
N ILE A 122 -15.17 2.71 -13.60
CA ILE A 122 -13.73 2.83 -13.88
C ILE A 122 -13.00 3.42 -12.68
N LEU A 123 -13.55 4.49 -12.08
CA LEU A 123 -12.95 5.12 -10.91
C LEU A 123 -12.90 4.17 -9.70
N THR A 124 -13.97 3.40 -9.47
CA THR A 124 -14.03 2.40 -8.41
C THR A 124 -13.01 1.27 -8.65
N ALA A 125 -12.93 0.77 -9.89
CA ALA A 125 -11.95 -0.25 -10.27
C ALA A 125 -10.51 0.27 -10.12
N SER A 126 -10.22 1.50 -10.55
CA SER A 126 -8.92 2.16 -10.37
C SER A 126 -8.54 2.31 -8.90
N THR A 127 -9.51 2.70 -8.06
CA THR A 127 -9.32 2.79 -6.61
C THR A 127 -8.94 1.44 -6.02
N LEU A 128 -9.65 0.39 -6.42
CA LEU A 128 -9.46 -0.96 -5.92
C LEU A 128 -8.12 -1.55 -6.36
N VAL A 129 -7.76 -1.41 -7.64
CA VAL A 129 -6.47 -1.86 -8.17
C VAL A 129 -5.31 -1.13 -7.51
N SER A 130 -5.40 0.20 -7.39
CA SER A 130 -4.32 0.99 -6.77
C SER A 130 -4.17 0.69 -5.28
N SER A 131 -5.28 0.58 -4.53
CA SER A 131 -5.25 0.19 -3.11
C SER A 131 -4.71 -1.24 -2.93
N TRP A 132 -5.09 -2.18 -3.80
CA TRP A 132 -4.55 -3.54 -3.76
C TRP A 132 -3.05 -3.56 -4.05
N LEU A 133 -2.56 -2.85 -5.07
CA LEU A 133 -1.14 -2.78 -5.43
C LEU A 133 -0.27 -2.12 -4.35
N LEU A 134 -0.82 -1.14 -3.64
CA LEU A 134 -0.12 -0.43 -2.57
C LEU A 134 0.22 -1.36 -1.41
N LEU A 135 -0.61 -2.37 -1.15
CA LEU A 135 -0.41 -3.32 -0.05
C LEU A 135 0.89 -4.13 -0.23
N PRO A 136 1.07 -4.98 -1.26
CA PRO A 136 2.30 -5.71 -1.44
C PRO A 136 3.49 -4.79 -1.70
N ALA A 137 3.33 -3.66 -2.41
CA ALA A 137 4.42 -2.71 -2.62
C ALA A 137 4.93 -2.08 -1.31
N GLY A 138 4.01 -1.77 -0.38
CA GLY A 138 4.35 -1.32 0.97
C GLY A 138 5.05 -2.41 1.78
N PHE A 139 4.55 -3.64 1.72
CA PHE A 139 5.15 -4.79 2.39
C PHE A 139 6.53 -5.17 1.83
N THR A 140 6.78 -4.97 0.53
CA THR A 140 8.12 -5.13 -0.08
C THR A 140 9.15 -4.26 0.62
N MET A 141 8.81 -2.99 0.82
CA MET A 141 9.66 -2.05 1.54
C MET A 141 9.84 -2.44 3.00
N HIS A 142 8.79 -2.94 3.64
CA HIS A 142 8.81 -3.39 5.02
C HIS A 142 9.70 -4.63 5.22
N TYR A 143 9.59 -5.62 4.35
CA TYR A 143 10.40 -6.83 4.41
C TYR A 143 11.87 -6.54 4.14
N ALA A 144 12.18 -5.70 3.15
CA ALA A 144 13.56 -5.26 2.91
C ALA A 144 14.13 -4.57 4.16
N HIS A 145 13.35 -3.70 4.80
CA HIS A 145 13.77 -3.04 6.03
C HIS A 145 14.03 -4.04 7.15
N LEU A 146 13.08 -4.94 7.47
CA LEU A 146 13.24 -5.97 8.50
C LEU A 146 14.45 -6.88 8.23
N TYR A 147 14.71 -7.23 6.96
CA TYR A 147 15.83 -8.05 6.57
C TYR A 147 17.17 -7.36 6.83
N TYR A 148 17.30 -6.09 6.44
CA TYR A 148 18.55 -5.35 6.54
C TYR A 148 18.82 -4.71 7.92
N THR A 149 17.80 -4.51 8.75
CA THR A 149 17.95 -4.07 10.15
C THR A 149 18.18 -5.22 11.13
N ASN A 150 18.14 -6.46 10.66
CA ASN A 150 18.48 -7.62 11.47
C ASN A 150 19.92 -7.50 12.05
N PRO A 151 20.08 -7.48 13.38
CA PRO A 151 21.40 -7.37 14.02
C PRO A 151 22.25 -8.64 13.82
N GLN A 152 21.63 -9.80 13.57
CA GLN A 152 22.31 -11.08 13.39
C GLN A 152 22.36 -11.45 11.90
N GLN A 153 23.27 -10.81 11.16
CA GLN A 153 23.34 -11.00 9.70
C GLN A 153 23.65 -12.45 9.26
N GLU A 154 24.31 -13.23 10.11
CA GLU A 154 24.58 -14.67 9.88
C GLU A 154 23.30 -15.54 9.90
N LYS A 155 22.20 -15.02 10.44
CA LYS A 155 20.89 -15.67 10.51
C LYS A 155 19.85 -14.80 9.79
N PRO A 156 19.82 -14.81 8.45
CA PRO A 156 18.88 -14.00 7.69
C PRO A 156 17.43 -14.39 8.04
N TRP A 157 16.54 -13.40 8.06
CA TRP A 157 15.13 -13.61 8.45
C TRP A 157 14.26 -14.16 7.31
N LEU A 158 14.72 -14.05 6.07
CA LEU A 158 14.16 -14.68 4.88
C LEU A 158 15.26 -15.47 4.18
N LEU A 159 14.93 -16.68 3.75
CA LEU A 159 15.84 -17.57 3.03
C LEU A 159 15.31 -17.73 1.60
N PHE A 160 15.95 -17.05 0.65
CA PHE A 160 15.65 -17.20 -0.77
C PHE A 160 16.31 -18.49 -1.31
N PRO A 161 15.69 -19.17 -2.29
CA PRO A 161 16.18 -20.46 -2.81
C PRO A 161 17.62 -20.44 -3.31
N ASP A 162 18.00 -19.38 -4.01
CA ASP A 162 19.31 -19.14 -4.60
C ASP A 162 20.32 -18.53 -3.61
N ARG A 163 19.89 -18.25 -2.37
CA ARG A 163 20.69 -17.69 -1.26
C ARG A 163 21.60 -16.54 -1.72
N PRO A 164 21.03 -15.47 -2.32
CA PRO A 164 21.82 -14.36 -2.81
C PRO A 164 22.53 -13.68 -1.64
N ALA A 165 23.78 -13.29 -1.85
CA ALA A 165 24.60 -12.68 -0.81
C ALA A 165 23.99 -11.36 -0.29
N GLU A 166 23.34 -10.60 -1.17
CA GLU A 166 22.60 -9.39 -0.82
C GLU A 166 21.31 -9.34 -1.68
N PRO A 167 20.12 -9.63 -1.11
CA PRO A 167 18.86 -9.60 -1.85
C PRO A 167 18.46 -8.17 -2.31
N ALA A 168 17.97 -8.05 -3.54
CA ALA A 168 17.46 -6.83 -4.13
C ALA A 168 16.00 -6.55 -3.71
N TYR A 169 15.49 -5.34 -4.01
CA TYR A 169 14.06 -5.04 -3.81
C TYR A 169 13.15 -5.94 -4.63
N SER A 170 13.59 -6.44 -5.78
CA SER A 170 12.85 -7.41 -6.61
C SER A 170 12.57 -8.70 -5.86
N ASP A 171 13.49 -9.17 -5.01
CA ASP A 171 13.36 -10.43 -4.27
C ASP A 171 12.29 -10.29 -3.19
N PHE A 172 12.32 -9.16 -2.46
CA PHE A 172 11.25 -8.82 -1.51
C PHE A 172 9.92 -8.50 -2.20
N MET A 173 9.95 -7.99 -3.44
CA MET A 173 8.76 -7.75 -4.24
C MET A 173 8.12 -9.07 -4.63
N TYR A 174 8.91 -10.00 -5.15
CA TYR A 174 8.48 -11.35 -5.46
C TYR A 174 7.83 -12.03 -4.24
N PHE A 175 8.50 -11.99 -3.08
CA PHE A 175 7.96 -12.54 -1.84
C PHE A 175 6.63 -11.89 -1.44
N SER A 176 6.59 -10.56 -1.40
CA SER A 176 5.41 -9.80 -0.96
C SER A 176 4.21 -9.98 -1.90
N PHE A 177 4.41 -9.94 -3.21
CA PHE A 177 3.32 -10.12 -4.18
C PHE A 177 2.79 -11.55 -4.18
N THR A 178 3.65 -12.55 -3.96
CA THR A 178 3.20 -13.95 -3.80
C THR A 178 2.25 -14.09 -2.60
N ILE A 179 2.57 -13.46 -1.46
CA ILE A 179 1.66 -13.40 -0.31
C ILE A 179 0.36 -12.67 -0.65
N ALA A 180 0.41 -11.53 -1.35
CA ALA A 180 -0.80 -10.78 -1.67
C ALA A 180 -1.75 -11.53 -2.63
N VAL A 181 -1.20 -12.24 -3.60
CA VAL A 181 -1.97 -13.00 -4.59
C VAL A 181 -2.52 -14.29 -3.99
N ALA A 182 -1.69 -15.08 -3.30
CA ALA A 182 -2.02 -16.45 -2.91
C ALA A 182 -2.14 -16.68 -1.41
N SER A 183 -1.81 -15.70 -0.57
CA SER A 183 -1.71 -15.84 0.90
C SER A 183 -0.76 -16.96 1.36
N GLN A 184 0.19 -17.37 0.51
CA GLN A 184 1.13 -18.46 0.76
C GLN A 184 2.53 -18.09 0.26
N THR A 185 3.57 -18.59 0.92
CA THR A 185 4.97 -18.52 0.46
C THR A 185 5.22 -19.61 -0.58
N ALA A 186 5.76 -19.27 -1.76
CA ALA A 186 6.07 -20.27 -2.78
C ALA A 186 7.34 -21.06 -2.44
N ASP A 187 8.48 -20.37 -2.33
CA ASP A 187 9.82 -20.95 -2.28
C ASP A 187 10.77 -20.24 -1.28
N VAL A 188 10.36 -19.09 -0.75
CA VAL A 188 11.10 -18.34 0.28
C VAL A 188 10.69 -18.80 1.68
N GLU A 189 11.66 -19.25 2.47
CA GLU A 189 11.44 -19.72 3.84
C GLU A 189 11.56 -18.58 4.87
N ILE A 190 10.65 -18.57 5.86
CA ILE A 190 10.59 -17.55 6.91
C ILE A 190 11.32 -18.02 8.17
N ALA A 191 12.52 -17.48 8.40
CA ALA A 191 13.43 -17.96 9.44
C ALA A 191 13.35 -17.19 10.78
N SER A 192 12.46 -16.20 10.94
CA SER A 192 12.37 -15.41 12.18
C SER A 192 10.94 -15.13 12.65
N SER A 193 10.75 -15.01 13.97
CA SER A 193 9.45 -14.66 14.57
C SER A 193 8.93 -13.26 14.17
N PRO A 194 9.77 -12.20 14.12
CA PRO A 194 9.30 -10.90 13.64
C PRO A 194 8.79 -10.95 12.19
N MET A 195 9.50 -11.67 11.31
CA MET A 195 9.10 -11.82 9.91
C MET A 195 7.78 -12.59 9.79
N ARG A 196 7.59 -13.69 10.55
CA ARG A 196 6.31 -14.42 10.58
C ARG A 196 5.13 -13.55 10.99
N ARG A 197 5.30 -12.64 11.95
CA ARG A 197 4.23 -11.71 12.36
C ARG A 197 3.86 -10.73 11.25
N ALA A 198 4.85 -10.20 10.54
CA ALA A 198 4.61 -9.32 9.40
C ALA A 198 3.87 -10.05 8.27
N VAL A 199 4.31 -11.27 7.94
CA VAL A 199 3.65 -12.12 6.93
C VAL A 199 2.21 -12.43 7.33
N LEU A 200 1.97 -12.80 8.59
CA LEU A 200 0.60 -13.04 9.09
C LEU A 200 -0.30 -11.81 8.90
N MET A 201 0.20 -10.61 9.25
CA MET A 201 -0.53 -9.37 9.03
C MET A 201 -0.83 -9.14 7.55
N GLN A 202 0.13 -9.36 6.65
CA GLN A 202 -0.09 -9.24 5.22
C GLN A 202 -1.13 -10.22 4.71
N SER A 203 -1.02 -11.51 5.08
CA SER A 203 -1.92 -12.56 4.62
C SER A 203 -3.36 -12.28 5.03
N VAL A 204 -3.60 -11.87 6.28
CA VAL A 204 -4.96 -11.53 6.75
C VAL A 204 -5.55 -10.37 5.95
N VAL A 205 -4.79 -9.30 5.75
CA VAL A 205 -5.27 -8.13 4.99
C VAL A 205 -5.49 -8.49 3.52
N SER A 206 -4.58 -9.25 2.92
CA SER A 206 -4.67 -9.68 1.52
C SER A 206 -5.87 -10.58 1.28
N PHE A 207 -6.17 -11.49 2.22
CA PHE A 207 -7.35 -12.35 2.17
C PHE A 207 -8.65 -11.52 2.16
N VAL A 208 -8.76 -10.53 3.06
CA VAL A 208 -9.93 -9.64 3.10
C VAL A 208 -10.06 -8.84 1.80
N PHE A 209 -8.95 -8.35 1.25
CA PHE A 209 -8.95 -7.68 -0.05
C PHE A 209 -9.44 -8.59 -1.17
N ASN A 210 -8.88 -9.79 -1.29
CA ASN A 210 -9.24 -10.73 -2.35
C ASN A 210 -10.73 -11.12 -2.27
N MET A 211 -11.26 -11.28 -1.06
CA MET A 211 -12.70 -11.52 -0.83
C MET A 211 -13.56 -10.32 -1.26
N ALA A 212 -13.16 -9.09 -0.92
CA ALA A 212 -13.89 -7.88 -1.30
C ALA A 212 -13.90 -7.66 -2.83
N ILE A 213 -12.76 -7.89 -3.49
CA ILE A 213 -12.65 -7.84 -4.95
C ILE A 213 -13.59 -8.85 -5.59
N LEU A 214 -13.57 -10.10 -5.10
CA LEU A 214 -14.45 -11.15 -5.60
C LEU A 214 -15.93 -10.78 -5.42
N GLY A 215 -16.32 -10.26 -4.25
CA GLY A 215 -17.68 -9.81 -3.97
C GLY A 215 -18.14 -8.69 -4.90
N LEU A 216 -17.27 -7.73 -5.21
CA LEU A 216 -17.55 -6.68 -6.19
C LEU A 216 -17.74 -7.26 -7.59
N CYS A 217 -16.85 -8.15 -8.04
CA CYS A 217 -16.95 -8.78 -9.35
C CYS A 217 -18.29 -9.50 -9.51
N ILE A 218 -18.74 -10.22 -8.48
CA ILE A 218 -20.05 -10.89 -8.46
C ILE A 218 -21.18 -9.86 -8.53
N ASN A 219 -21.13 -8.80 -7.73
CA ASN A 219 -22.19 -7.78 -7.71
C ASN A 219 -22.32 -7.06 -9.06
N ILE A 220 -21.20 -6.63 -9.66
CA ILE A 220 -21.20 -6.00 -10.99
C ILE A 220 -21.75 -6.97 -12.03
N SER A 221 -21.35 -8.23 -11.99
CA SER A 221 -21.87 -9.26 -12.92
C SER A 221 -23.38 -9.43 -12.74
N ALA A 222 -23.86 -9.51 -11.50
CA ALA A 222 -25.28 -9.63 -11.19
C ALA A 222 -26.11 -8.39 -11.56
N GLY A 223 -25.50 -7.20 -11.56
CA GLY A 223 -26.18 -5.96 -11.98
C GLY A 223 -26.22 -5.73 -13.49
N LEU A 224 -25.49 -6.54 -14.27
CA LEU A 224 -25.47 -6.49 -15.74
C LEU A 224 -26.48 -7.44 -16.40
N PHE A 225 -27.00 -8.43 -15.65
CA PHE A 225 -28.02 -9.40 -16.10
C PHE A 225 -29.33 -9.16 -15.36
#